data_AF-A0A817IC60-F1
#
_entry.id   AF-A0A817IC60-F1
#
_cell.length_a   1.000
_cell.length_b   1.000
_cell.length_c   1.000
_cell.angle_alpha   90.00
_cell.angle_beta   90.00
_cell.angle_gamma   90.00
#
_symmetry.space_group_name_H-M   'P 1'
#
loop_
_entity.id
_entity.type
_entity.pdbx_description
1 polymer ?
#
loop_
_entity_poly.entity_id
_entity_poly.type
_entity_poly.pdbx_seq_one_letter_code
_entity_poly.pdbx_strand_id
1 'polypeptide(L)'
;MENFKYGYFDTSNRPPPIQVKHLQNGHIVATASQKLCIFKLFPIIYYDIIHHLPSFIVYKILREILDLVLSYPFRKQWLPVLGDLCDSLHQMMLIHFPNKIVPKLHFVREYERITHDYGPAIKQWCFRYEACHLYFKKITIRTNNFKNTPKMLVTRYRLKQCFKFASLSRIKTFDYAVGIKKIRSTCFNMSMKNVLLNHFGRIDLDEDLNQCKKLIHENIEYSRSAVYVINIKPFNEQPIFAQIISIIKMEEKWWLLADMLDTISYDEELFAWEIISVDRYCILDPCQLKYYYKGLDIYHVNNSSFVSFITRLTSY
;
A
#
# COMPACT_ATOMS: atom_id res chain seq x y z
N MET A 1 -16.82 -5.08 11.37
CA MET A 1 -16.37 -4.29 10.19
C MET A 1 -16.83 -2.83 10.22
N GLU A 2 -18.08 -2.51 10.60
CA GLU A 2 -18.55 -1.10 10.67
C GLU A 2 -17.80 -0.27 11.72
N ASN A 3 -17.46 -0.89 12.86
CA ASN A 3 -16.71 -0.26 13.95
C ASN A 3 -15.18 -0.30 13.77
N PHE A 4 -14.68 -0.96 12.73
CA PHE A 4 -13.24 -1.07 12.50
C PHE A 4 -12.68 0.27 12.02
N LYS A 5 -11.63 0.76 12.68
CA LYS A 5 -10.96 2.01 12.33
C LYS A 5 -9.91 1.75 11.25
N TYR A 6 -10.25 2.09 10.01
CA TYR A 6 -9.30 2.04 8.89
C TYR A 6 -8.27 3.16 9.04
N GLY A 7 -7.01 2.85 8.75
CA GLY A 7 -5.96 3.85 8.70
C GLY A 7 -6.13 4.82 7.51
N TYR A 8 -5.25 5.82 7.44
CA TYR A 8 -5.38 6.92 6.49
C TYR A 8 -5.31 6.44 5.04
N PHE A 9 -4.36 5.55 4.71
CA PHE A 9 -4.18 5.07 3.34
C PHE A 9 -5.25 4.06 2.92
N ASP A 10 -5.75 3.27 3.87
CA ASP A 10 -6.76 2.25 3.58
C ASP A 10 -8.20 2.78 3.62
N THR A 11 -8.46 3.92 4.29
CA THR A 11 -9.80 4.55 4.36
C THR A 11 -10.37 4.86 2.97
N SER A 12 -9.52 5.27 2.03
CA SER A 12 -9.92 5.54 0.63
C SER A 12 -10.53 4.32 -0.07
N ASN A 13 -10.16 3.12 0.36
CA ASN A 13 -10.63 1.84 -0.17
C ASN A 13 -11.44 1.05 0.87
N ARG A 14 -12.03 1.74 1.86
CA ARG A 14 -12.91 1.10 2.84
C ARG A 14 -14.06 0.37 2.10
N PRO A 15 -14.27 -0.93 2.36
CA PRO A 15 -15.36 -1.67 1.76
C PRO A 15 -16.72 -1.13 2.25
N PRO A 16 -17.77 -1.16 1.41
CA PRO A 16 -19.11 -0.85 1.87
C PRO A 16 -19.59 -1.91 2.89
N PRO A 17 -20.59 -1.59 3.73
CA PRO A 17 -21.17 -2.55 4.65
C PRO A 17 -21.64 -3.84 3.96
N ILE A 18 -21.28 -4.98 4.53
CA ILE A 18 -21.72 -6.30 4.06
C ILE A 18 -23.14 -6.52 4.58
N GLN A 19 -24.12 -6.42 3.70
CA GLN A 19 -25.53 -6.66 4.02
C GLN A 19 -25.85 -8.16 3.98
N VAL A 20 -26.84 -8.61 4.76
CA VAL A 20 -27.27 -10.02 4.82
C VAL A 20 -27.59 -10.59 3.43
N LYS A 21 -28.21 -9.79 2.56
CA LYS A 21 -28.50 -10.17 1.16
C LYS A 21 -27.26 -10.52 0.34
N HIS A 22 -26.11 -9.91 0.64
CA HIS A 22 -24.83 -10.22 -0.03
C HIS A 22 -24.34 -11.62 0.34
N LEU A 23 -24.58 -12.03 1.59
CA LEU A 23 -24.22 -13.36 2.10
C LEU A 23 -25.11 -14.44 1.47
N GLN A 24 -26.42 -14.19 1.37
CA GLN A 24 -27.37 -15.10 0.73
C GLN A 24 -27.04 -15.33 -0.75
N ASN A 25 -26.65 -14.28 -1.46
CA ASN A 25 -26.34 -14.35 -2.89
C ASN A 25 -24.89 -14.81 -3.18
N GLY A 26 -24.06 -15.03 -2.14
CA GLY A 26 -22.66 -15.41 -2.31
C GLY A 26 -21.80 -14.37 -3.04
N HIS A 27 -22.19 -13.09 -2.97
CA HIS A 27 -21.49 -12.01 -3.71
C HIS A 27 -21.38 -10.73 -2.89
N ILE A 28 -20.14 -10.31 -2.64
CA ILE A 28 -19.82 -9.02 -2.00
C ILE A 28 -19.75 -7.92 -3.07
N VAL A 29 -20.67 -6.96 -2.98
CA VAL A 29 -20.71 -5.77 -3.84
C VAL A 29 -19.64 -4.78 -3.38
N ALA A 30 -18.51 -4.73 -4.08
CA ALA A 30 -17.41 -3.82 -3.82
C ALA A 30 -16.52 -3.69 -5.06
N THR A 31 -15.80 -2.57 -5.19
CA THR A 31 -14.77 -2.40 -6.22
C THR A 31 -13.58 -3.33 -5.97
N ALA A 32 -12.74 -3.56 -6.98
CA ALA A 32 -11.56 -4.41 -6.85
C ALA A 32 -10.59 -3.91 -5.75
N SER A 33 -10.35 -2.60 -5.66
CA SER A 33 -9.51 -2.01 -4.61
C SER A 33 -10.10 -2.19 -3.21
N GLN A 34 -11.42 -2.10 -3.08
CA GLN A 34 -12.11 -2.36 -1.81
C GLN A 34 -12.04 -3.83 -1.41
N LYS A 35 -12.18 -4.76 -2.38
CA LYS A 35 -12.00 -6.21 -2.17
C LYS A 35 -10.58 -6.56 -1.77
N LEU A 36 -9.57 -5.89 -2.34
CA LEU A 36 -8.18 -6.09 -1.94
C LEU A 36 -7.90 -5.51 -0.55
N CYS A 37 -8.50 -4.37 -0.19
CA CYS A 37 -8.38 -3.76 1.13
C CYS A 37 -8.96 -4.66 2.24
N ILE A 38 -10.19 -5.14 2.08
CA ILE A 38 -10.79 -6.11 3.01
C ILE A 38 -9.98 -7.40 3.05
N PHE A 39 -9.52 -7.92 1.91
CA PHE A 39 -8.71 -9.14 1.87
C PHE A 39 -7.41 -8.98 2.65
N LYS A 40 -6.71 -7.85 2.49
CA LYS A 40 -5.49 -7.53 3.25
C LYS A 40 -5.74 -7.52 4.75
N LEU A 41 -6.79 -6.82 5.18
CA LEU A 41 -7.07 -6.56 6.59
C LEU A 41 -7.96 -7.63 7.22
N PHE A 42 -8.34 -8.67 6.48
CA PHE A 42 -9.30 -9.67 6.95
C PHE A 42 -8.87 -10.32 8.28
N PRO A 43 -7.63 -10.81 8.44
CA PRO A 43 -7.19 -11.43 9.69
C PRO A 43 -7.18 -10.44 10.86
N ILE A 44 -6.81 -9.18 10.61
CA ILE A 44 -6.79 -8.12 11.62
C ILE A 44 -8.22 -7.74 12.06
N ILE A 45 -9.15 -7.64 11.11
CA ILE A 45 -10.55 -7.26 11.39
C ILE A 45 -11.29 -8.37 12.15
N TYR A 46 -10.95 -9.63 11.88
CA TYR A 46 -11.64 -10.82 12.38
C TYR A 46 -10.77 -11.69 13.27
N TYR A 47 -9.76 -11.09 13.91
CA TYR A 47 -8.76 -11.80 14.71
C TYR A 47 -9.38 -12.77 15.73
N ASP A 48 -10.43 -12.34 16.43
CA ASP A 48 -11.07 -13.15 17.48
C ASP A 48 -11.73 -14.44 16.95
N ILE A 49 -11.94 -14.57 15.63
CA ILE A 49 -12.67 -15.70 15.04
C ILE A 49 -11.83 -16.51 14.05
N ILE A 50 -10.69 -16.01 13.55
CA ILE A 50 -9.93 -16.71 12.49
C ILE A 50 -9.47 -18.10 12.91
N HIS A 51 -9.07 -18.31 14.16
CA HIS A 51 -8.59 -19.61 14.66
C HIS A 51 -9.70 -20.67 14.71
N HIS A 52 -10.97 -20.25 14.70
CA HIS A 52 -12.13 -21.14 14.72
C HIS A 52 -12.65 -21.48 13.32
N LEU A 53 -12.00 -21.01 12.26
CA LEU A 53 -12.41 -21.22 10.87
C LEU A 53 -11.51 -22.26 10.18
N PRO A 54 -11.94 -23.52 10.02
CA PRO A 54 -11.14 -24.54 9.34
C PRO A 54 -10.79 -24.14 7.90
N SER A 55 -11.67 -23.41 7.23
CA SER A 55 -11.46 -22.93 5.86
C SER A 55 -10.48 -21.75 5.75
N PHE A 56 -9.96 -21.23 6.86
CA PHE A 56 -8.98 -20.15 6.86
C PHE A 56 -7.69 -20.54 6.12
N ILE A 57 -7.36 -21.84 6.03
CA ILE A 57 -6.25 -22.33 5.23
C ILE A 57 -6.34 -21.90 3.75
N VAL A 58 -7.54 -21.83 3.19
CA VAL A 58 -7.77 -21.36 1.82
C VAL A 58 -7.37 -19.88 1.68
N TYR A 59 -7.70 -19.07 2.70
CA TYR A 59 -7.30 -17.68 2.75
C TYR A 59 -5.77 -17.56 2.84
N LYS A 60 -5.12 -18.35 3.71
CA LYS A 60 -3.66 -18.34 3.90
C LYS A 60 -2.92 -18.59 2.59
N ILE A 61 -3.28 -19.67 1.88
CA ILE A 61 -2.65 -20.03 0.60
C ILE A 61 -2.89 -18.93 -0.44
N LEU A 62 -4.12 -18.41 -0.55
CA LEU A 62 -4.41 -17.33 -1.48
C LEU A 62 -3.63 -16.04 -1.15
N ARG A 63 -3.40 -15.78 0.14
CA ARG A 63 -2.64 -14.63 0.62
C ARG A 63 -1.17 -14.72 0.20
N GLU A 64 -0.57 -15.89 0.32
CA GLU A 64 0.81 -16.16 -0.13
C GLU A 64 0.96 -16.07 -1.65
N ILE A 65 -0.01 -16.63 -2.41
CA ILE A 65 -0.05 -16.47 -3.87
C ILE A 65 -0.06 -15.00 -4.23
N LEU A 66 -0.91 -14.20 -3.57
CA LEU A 66 -0.99 -12.76 -3.85
C LEU A 66 0.29 -12.01 -3.48
N ASP A 67 0.98 -12.38 -2.41
CA ASP A 67 2.27 -11.78 -2.08
C ASP A 67 3.32 -12.01 -3.17
N LEU A 68 3.36 -13.21 -3.76
CA LEU A 68 4.24 -13.51 -4.89
C LEU A 68 3.79 -12.78 -6.16
N VAL A 69 2.53 -12.93 -6.56
CA VAL A 69 2.01 -12.43 -7.85
C VAL A 69 1.99 -10.90 -7.91
N LEU A 70 1.82 -10.24 -6.76
CA LEU A 70 1.89 -8.78 -6.63
C LEU A 70 3.29 -8.27 -6.26
N SER A 71 4.29 -9.14 -6.25
CA SER A 71 5.68 -8.74 -6.07
C SER A 71 6.26 -8.09 -7.32
N TYR A 72 6.97 -6.98 -7.11
CA TYR A 72 7.79 -6.35 -8.13
C TYR A 72 9.02 -5.69 -7.49
N PRO A 73 10.26 -6.09 -7.86
CA PRO A 73 10.61 -7.11 -8.85
C PRO A 73 10.25 -8.54 -8.38
N PHE A 74 10.04 -9.47 -9.34
CA PHE A 74 9.73 -10.87 -9.06
C PHE A 74 10.93 -11.76 -9.32
N ARG A 75 11.26 -12.67 -8.41
CA ARG A 75 12.36 -13.61 -8.60
C ARG A 75 11.89 -14.89 -9.27
N LYS A 76 12.60 -15.32 -10.32
CA LYS A 76 12.32 -16.60 -10.99
C LYS A 76 12.42 -17.80 -10.05
N GLN A 77 13.25 -17.73 -9.00
CA GLN A 77 13.34 -18.81 -8.00
C GLN A 77 12.04 -19.04 -7.22
N TRP A 78 11.10 -18.08 -7.23
CA TRP A 78 9.80 -18.24 -6.59
C TRP A 78 8.77 -18.97 -7.46
N LEU A 79 9.07 -19.27 -8.72
CA LEU A 79 8.14 -19.95 -9.63
C LEU A 79 7.69 -21.33 -9.11
N PRO A 80 8.60 -22.24 -8.66
CA PRO A 80 8.17 -23.53 -8.14
C PRO A 80 7.24 -23.39 -6.92
N VAL A 81 7.58 -22.46 -6.00
CA VAL A 81 6.75 -22.16 -4.83
C VAL A 81 5.38 -21.64 -5.24
N LEU A 82 5.31 -20.78 -6.26
CA LEU A 82 4.03 -20.31 -6.80
C LEU A 82 3.21 -21.46 -7.38
N GLY A 83 3.83 -22.39 -8.11
CA GLY A 83 3.19 -23.60 -8.63
C GLY A 83 2.59 -24.47 -7.52
N ASP A 84 3.40 -24.80 -6.51
CA ASP A 84 2.98 -25.61 -5.35
C ASP A 84 1.82 -24.95 -4.59
N LEU A 85 1.86 -23.63 -4.41
CA LEU A 85 0.78 -22.88 -3.78
C LEU A 85 -0.51 -22.90 -4.62
N CYS A 86 -0.40 -22.77 -5.94
CA CYS A 86 -1.55 -22.81 -6.83
C CYS A 86 -2.24 -24.19 -6.85
N ASP A 87 -1.48 -25.28 -6.83
CA ASP A 87 -2.02 -26.63 -6.70
C ASP A 87 -2.63 -26.87 -5.31
N SER A 88 -1.96 -26.41 -4.26
CA SER A 88 -2.47 -26.47 -2.88
C SER A 88 -3.79 -25.71 -2.72
N LEU A 89 -3.92 -24.53 -3.35
CA LEU A 89 -5.15 -23.76 -3.35
C LEU A 89 -6.29 -24.56 -3.99
N HIS A 90 -6.02 -25.21 -5.12
CA HIS A 90 -7.02 -26.01 -5.82
C HIS A 90 -7.52 -27.18 -4.95
N GLN A 91 -6.60 -27.90 -4.30
CA GLN A 91 -6.94 -29.01 -3.40
C GLN A 91 -7.74 -28.53 -2.18
N MET A 92 -7.32 -27.46 -1.50
CA MET A 92 -8.03 -26.94 -0.34
C MET A 92 -9.41 -26.39 -0.70
N MET A 93 -9.58 -25.83 -1.91
CA MET A 93 -10.88 -25.40 -2.41
C MET A 93 -11.83 -26.58 -2.67
N LEU A 94 -11.33 -27.72 -3.14
CA LEU A 94 -12.14 -28.94 -3.28
C LEU A 94 -12.57 -29.50 -1.93
N ILE A 95 -11.70 -29.46 -0.92
CA ILE A 95 -11.97 -29.96 0.42
C ILE A 95 -12.98 -29.07 1.16
N HIS A 96 -12.74 -27.76 1.20
CA HIS A 96 -13.56 -26.84 2.01
C HIS A 96 -14.78 -26.29 1.25
N PHE A 97 -14.73 -26.22 -0.08
CA PHE A 97 -15.77 -25.62 -0.90
C PHE A 97 -16.03 -26.39 -2.21
N PRO A 98 -16.34 -27.71 -2.15
CA PRO A 98 -16.43 -28.59 -3.33
C PRO A 98 -17.39 -28.08 -4.41
N ASN A 99 -18.50 -27.44 -4.00
CA ASN A 99 -19.54 -26.94 -4.91
C ASN A 99 -19.32 -25.50 -5.39
N LYS A 100 -18.13 -24.91 -5.18
CA LYS A 100 -17.82 -23.51 -5.51
C LYS A 100 -16.56 -23.35 -6.39
N ILE A 101 -16.15 -24.42 -7.08
CA ILE A 101 -15.06 -24.35 -8.06
C ILE A 101 -15.54 -23.63 -9.32
N VAL A 102 -15.00 -22.43 -9.54
CA VAL A 102 -15.29 -21.61 -10.72
C VAL A 102 -14.09 -21.61 -11.68
N PRO A 103 -14.28 -21.31 -12.98
CA PRO A 103 -13.19 -21.27 -13.96
C PRO A 103 -11.99 -20.38 -13.54
N LYS A 104 -12.24 -19.33 -12.76
CA LYS A 104 -11.16 -18.48 -12.21
C LYS A 104 -10.15 -19.26 -11.38
N LEU A 105 -10.57 -20.27 -10.61
CA LEU A 105 -9.66 -21.13 -9.86
C LEU A 105 -8.83 -22.03 -10.76
N HIS A 106 -9.40 -22.49 -11.87
CA HIS A 106 -8.62 -23.25 -12.85
C HIS A 106 -7.50 -22.39 -13.45
N PHE A 107 -7.79 -21.13 -13.78
CA PHE A 107 -6.77 -20.21 -14.30
C PHE A 107 -5.65 -19.88 -13.30
N VAL A 108 -5.91 -19.97 -11.99
CA VAL A 108 -4.85 -19.76 -10.97
C VAL A 108 -3.76 -20.81 -11.09
N ARG A 109 -4.07 -22.06 -11.47
CA ARG A 109 -3.06 -23.11 -11.67
C ARG A 109 -2.03 -22.77 -12.75
N GLU A 110 -2.39 -21.90 -13.68
CA GLU A 110 -1.51 -21.46 -14.75
C GLU A 110 -0.63 -20.25 -14.35
N TYR A 111 -0.74 -19.74 -13.12
CA TYR A 111 -0.04 -18.52 -12.70
C TYR A 111 1.48 -18.67 -12.72
N GLU A 112 2.01 -19.85 -12.39
CA GLU A 112 3.44 -20.14 -12.54
C GLU A 112 3.87 -19.96 -14.01
N ARG A 113 3.23 -20.68 -14.94
CA ARG A 113 3.55 -20.62 -16.37
C ARG A 113 3.39 -19.20 -16.93
N ILE A 114 2.27 -18.54 -16.63
CA ILE A 114 2.00 -17.18 -17.08
C ILE A 114 3.08 -16.21 -16.56
N THR A 115 3.48 -16.36 -15.30
CA THR A 115 4.52 -15.51 -14.69
C THR A 115 5.90 -15.79 -15.28
N HIS A 116 6.20 -17.04 -15.60
CA HIS A 116 7.44 -17.44 -16.27
C HIS A 116 7.55 -16.84 -17.67
N ASP A 117 6.50 -17.00 -18.49
CA ASP A 117 6.52 -16.66 -19.91
C ASP A 117 6.35 -15.17 -20.18
N TYR A 118 5.53 -14.49 -19.38
CA TYR A 118 5.14 -13.10 -19.62
C TYR A 118 5.53 -12.13 -18.50
N GLY A 119 6.18 -12.62 -17.44
CA GLY A 119 6.59 -11.82 -16.29
C GLY A 119 5.49 -11.60 -15.24
N PRO A 120 5.75 -10.74 -14.23
CA PRO A 120 4.90 -10.62 -13.05
C PRO A 120 3.46 -10.21 -13.38
N ALA A 121 2.46 -10.90 -12.81
CA ALA A 121 1.07 -10.62 -13.16
C ALA A 121 0.60 -9.21 -12.76
N ILE A 122 1.26 -8.56 -11.78
CA ILE A 122 1.04 -7.14 -11.47
C ILE A 122 1.28 -6.21 -12.67
N LYS A 123 2.10 -6.59 -13.65
CA LYS A 123 2.27 -5.81 -14.89
C LYS A 123 1.15 -6.03 -15.91
N GLN A 124 0.36 -7.08 -15.72
CA GLN A 124 -0.69 -7.52 -16.65
C GLN A 124 -2.10 -7.17 -16.16
N TRP A 125 -2.25 -6.74 -14.90
CA TRP A 125 -3.55 -6.48 -14.31
C TRP A 125 -4.30 -5.29 -14.95
N CYS A 126 -5.63 -5.34 -14.88
CA CYS A 126 -6.48 -4.32 -15.49
C CYS A 126 -6.83 -3.13 -14.55
N PHE A 127 -6.24 -3.04 -13.35
CA PHE A 127 -6.58 -2.00 -12.37
C PHE A 127 -6.44 -0.57 -12.92
N ARG A 128 -5.36 -0.32 -13.68
CA ARG A 128 -5.09 0.99 -14.29
C ARG A 128 -6.03 1.30 -15.45
N TYR A 129 -6.38 0.30 -16.24
CA TYR A 129 -7.34 0.42 -17.35
C TYR A 129 -8.73 0.76 -16.82
N GLU A 130 -9.21 0.04 -15.80
CA GLU A 130 -10.50 0.31 -15.17
C GLU A 130 -10.56 1.69 -14.48
N ALA A 131 -9.47 2.11 -13.83
CA ALA A 131 -9.37 3.46 -13.27
C ALA A 131 -9.47 4.55 -14.36
N CYS A 132 -8.93 4.30 -15.55
CA CYS A 132 -9.07 5.21 -16.70
C CYS A 132 -10.52 5.24 -17.23
N HIS A 133 -11.19 4.09 -17.32
CA HIS A 133 -12.60 4.03 -17.69
C HIS A 133 -13.49 4.78 -16.69
N LEU A 134 -13.22 4.64 -15.39
CA LEU A 134 -13.94 5.36 -14.35
C LEU A 134 -13.85 6.90 -14.52
N TYR A 135 -12.70 7.41 -14.97
CA TYR A 135 -12.54 8.83 -15.30
C TYR A 135 -13.50 9.26 -16.41
N PHE A 136 -13.59 8.50 -17.50
CA PHE A 136 -14.52 8.81 -18.60
C PHE A 136 -15.98 8.76 -18.15
N LYS A 137 -16.38 7.71 -17.43
CA LYS A 137 -17.75 7.57 -16.88
C LYS A 137 -18.13 8.78 -16.01
N LYS A 138 -17.23 9.21 -15.12
CA LYS A 138 -17.46 10.37 -14.24
C LYS A 138 -17.62 11.68 -15.02
N ILE A 139 -16.86 11.89 -16.10
CA ILE A 139 -16.99 13.11 -16.92
C ILE A 139 -18.32 13.14 -17.66
N THR A 140 -18.72 12.03 -18.28
CA THR A 140 -20.00 11.95 -18.98
C THR A 140 -21.15 12.30 -18.03
N ILE A 141 -21.19 11.69 -16.85
CA ILE A 141 -22.22 11.96 -15.83
C ILE A 141 -22.18 13.41 -15.34
N ARG A 142 -21.00 14.00 -15.13
CA ARG A 142 -20.89 15.37 -14.59
C ARG A 142 -21.19 16.47 -15.61
N THR A 143 -20.86 16.22 -16.87
CA THR A 143 -21.01 17.24 -17.93
C THR A 143 -22.43 17.30 -18.48
N ASN A 144 -23.23 16.24 -18.30
CA ASN A 144 -24.61 16.14 -18.81
C ASN A 144 -24.76 16.55 -20.30
N ASN A 145 -23.67 16.47 -21.07
CA ASN A 145 -23.64 16.84 -22.47
C ASN A 145 -23.45 15.58 -23.30
N PHE A 146 -24.53 15.13 -23.91
CA PHE A 146 -24.58 13.90 -24.72
C PHE A 146 -24.38 14.18 -26.22
N LYS A 147 -24.16 15.44 -26.62
CA LYS A 147 -23.86 15.79 -28.01
C LYS A 147 -22.39 15.47 -28.28
N ASN A 148 -22.13 14.49 -29.14
CA ASN A 148 -20.79 14.06 -29.53
C ASN A 148 -19.89 13.70 -28.32
N THR A 149 -20.42 12.90 -27.40
CA THR A 149 -19.70 12.43 -26.19
C THR A 149 -18.27 11.92 -26.47
N PRO A 150 -18.01 11.11 -27.52
CA PRO A 150 -16.64 10.65 -27.81
C PRO A 150 -15.67 11.81 -28.06
N LYS A 151 -16.07 12.82 -28.84
CA LYS A 151 -15.25 14.00 -29.14
C LYS A 151 -14.90 14.76 -27.86
N MET A 152 -15.89 15.00 -27.01
CA MET A 152 -15.69 15.71 -25.74
C MET A 152 -14.75 14.95 -24.78
N LEU A 153 -14.96 13.63 -24.62
CA LEU A 153 -14.12 12.79 -23.77
C LEU A 153 -12.67 12.74 -24.28
N VAL A 154 -12.46 12.54 -25.58
CA VAL A 154 -11.12 12.51 -26.18
C VAL A 154 -10.43 13.87 -26.03
N THR A 155 -11.10 14.98 -26.31
CA THR A 155 -10.51 16.33 -26.16
C THR A 155 -10.08 16.58 -24.73
N ARG A 156 -10.93 16.31 -23.73
CA ARG A 156 -10.57 16.51 -22.32
C ARG A 156 -9.43 15.59 -21.87
N TYR A 157 -9.43 14.35 -22.33
CA TYR A 157 -8.37 13.40 -21.98
C TYR A 157 -7.03 13.78 -22.61
N ARG A 158 -7.03 14.20 -23.89
CA ARG A 158 -5.82 14.72 -24.56
C ARG A 158 -5.25 15.94 -23.83
N LEU A 159 -6.08 16.93 -23.46
CA LEU A 159 -5.62 18.08 -22.69
C LEU A 159 -5.01 17.68 -21.35
N LYS A 160 -5.63 16.73 -20.64
CA LYS A 160 -5.09 16.17 -19.38
C LYS A 160 -3.75 15.47 -19.60
N GLN A 161 -3.59 14.73 -20.69
CA GLN A 161 -2.32 14.08 -21.04
C GLN A 161 -1.25 15.12 -21.38
N CYS A 162 -1.55 16.12 -22.22
CA CYS A 162 -0.63 17.20 -22.56
C CYS A 162 -0.14 17.93 -21.31
N PHE A 163 -1.04 18.25 -20.37
CA PHE A 163 -0.66 18.85 -19.09
C PHE A 163 0.31 17.97 -18.30
N LYS A 164 0.03 16.67 -18.20
CA LYS A 164 0.91 15.72 -17.51
C LYS A 164 2.28 15.62 -18.20
N PHE A 165 2.31 15.48 -19.52
CA PHE A 165 3.57 15.42 -20.26
C PHE A 165 4.38 16.71 -20.14
N ALA A 166 3.72 17.88 -20.19
CA ALA A 166 4.37 19.17 -19.98
C ALA A 166 4.91 19.34 -18.55
N SER A 167 4.26 18.74 -17.54
CA SER A 167 4.80 18.69 -16.18
C SER A 167 5.98 17.71 -16.03
N LEU A 168 5.99 16.61 -16.80
CA LEU A 168 7.07 15.62 -16.81
C LEU A 168 8.32 16.12 -17.55
N SER A 169 8.16 16.93 -18.61
CA SER A 169 9.27 17.49 -19.38
C SER A 169 9.98 18.65 -18.67
N ARG A 170 9.39 19.22 -17.62
CA ARG A 170 10.10 20.08 -16.67
C ARG A 170 10.77 19.18 -15.65
N ILE A 171 12.08 19.00 -15.78
CA ILE A 171 12.95 18.12 -14.95
C ILE A 171 12.91 18.41 -13.43
N LYS A 172 12.13 19.38 -12.97
CA LYS A 172 11.86 19.57 -11.54
C LYS A 172 10.65 18.72 -11.16
N THR A 173 10.89 17.62 -10.46
CA THR A 173 9.88 16.92 -9.65
C THR A 173 9.12 17.97 -8.84
N PHE A 174 7.87 18.23 -9.20
CA PHE A 174 7.07 19.21 -8.46
C PHE A 174 6.66 18.59 -7.14
N ASP A 175 7.39 18.95 -6.10
CA ASP A 175 6.98 18.68 -4.73
C ASP A 175 5.70 19.47 -4.45
N TYR A 176 4.64 18.75 -4.15
CA TYR A 176 3.38 19.36 -3.76
C TYR A 176 3.17 19.16 -2.26
N ALA A 177 3.38 20.23 -1.51
CA ALA A 177 3.21 20.26 -0.06
C ALA A 177 1.91 20.95 0.34
N VAL A 178 1.22 20.38 1.33
CA VAL A 178 -0.07 20.89 1.84
C VAL A 178 0.06 21.26 3.32
N GLY A 179 -0.45 22.44 3.68
CA GLY A 179 -0.50 22.92 5.07
C GLY A 179 0.89 23.27 5.61
N ILE A 180 1.63 24.09 4.87
CA ILE A 180 2.96 24.55 5.26
C ILE A 180 2.85 25.51 6.44
N LYS A 181 3.66 25.32 7.48
CA LYS A 181 3.75 26.20 8.65
C LYS A 181 5.16 26.21 9.21
N LYS A 182 5.57 27.31 9.86
CA LYS A 182 6.83 27.37 10.63
C LYS A 182 6.73 26.43 11.85
N ILE A 183 7.80 25.72 12.16
CA ILE A 183 7.89 24.85 13.35
C ILE A 183 8.46 25.64 14.52
N ARG A 184 8.06 25.24 15.74
CA ARG A 184 8.73 25.68 16.96
C ARG A 184 9.60 24.55 17.51
N SER A 185 10.73 24.89 18.08
CA SER A 185 11.68 23.96 18.71
C SER A 185 11.06 23.14 19.85
N THR A 186 9.98 23.62 20.47
CA THR A 186 9.20 22.88 21.48
C THR A 186 8.47 21.66 20.94
N CYS A 187 8.28 21.55 19.62
CA CYS A 187 7.65 20.40 18.99
C CYS A 187 8.55 19.15 18.92
N PHE A 188 9.84 19.28 19.25
CA PHE A 188 10.82 18.19 19.20
C PHE A 188 11.33 17.84 20.59
N ASN A 189 11.43 16.54 20.88
CA ASN A 189 12.15 16.06 22.06
C ASN A 189 13.67 16.18 21.86
N MET A 190 14.45 15.94 22.92
CA MET A 190 15.90 16.12 22.88
C MET A 190 16.58 15.21 21.84
N SER A 191 16.13 13.96 21.73
CA SER A 191 16.67 13.00 20.75
C SER A 191 16.42 13.45 19.31
N MET A 192 15.21 13.97 19.00
CA MET A 192 14.90 14.53 17.68
C MET A 192 15.78 15.74 17.37
N LYS A 193 15.97 16.65 18.34
CA LYS A 193 16.85 17.82 18.17
C LYS A 193 18.28 17.41 17.86
N ASN A 194 18.80 16.42 18.56
CA ASN A 194 20.16 15.90 18.32
C ASN A 194 20.29 15.34 16.90
N VAL A 195 19.29 14.60 16.40
CA VAL A 195 19.30 14.07 15.03
C VAL A 195 19.25 15.19 13.99
N LEU A 196 18.42 16.22 14.20
CA LEU A 196 18.33 17.38 13.31
C LEU A 196 19.65 18.17 13.27
N LEU A 197 20.25 18.46 14.42
CA LEU A 197 21.52 19.17 14.53
C LEU A 197 22.69 18.37 13.96
N ASN A 198 22.71 17.05 14.16
CA ASN A 198 23.76 16.19 13.59
C ASN A 198 23.70 16.12 12.06
N HIS A 199 22.50 16.16 11.48
CA HIS A 199 22.33 16.05 10.03
C HIS A 199 22.48 17.38 9.30
N PHE A 200 21.92 18.46 9.85
CA PHE A 200 21.91 19.78 9.22
C PHE A 200 23.00 20.73 9.73
N GLY A 201 23.66 20.39 10.84
CA GLY A 201 24.69 21.23 11.46
C GLY A 201 24.10 22.36 12.30
N ARG A 202 24.64 23.56 12.13
CA ARG A 202 24.19 24.76 12.86
C ARG A 202 22.93 25.34 12.21
N ILE A 203 21.78 24.90 12.69
CA ILE A 203 20.46 25.43 12.30
C ILE A 203 19.74 26.05 13.50
N ASP A 204 19.00 27.11 13.26
CA ASP A 204 18.00 27.61 14.20
C ASP A 204 16.68 26.89 13.94
N LEU A 205 16.30 26.01 14.88
CA LEU A 205 15.11 25.17 14.77
C LEU A 205 13.80 25.97 14.71
N ASP A 206 13.79 27.21 15.21
CA ASP A 206 12.62 28.08 15.23
C ASP A 206 12.54 28.97 13.97
N GLU A 207 13.68 29.29 13.36
CA GLU A 207 13.78 30.15 12.19
C GLU A 207 13.80 29.39 10.86
N ASP A 208 14.57 28.30 10.80
CA ASP A 208 15.00 27.69 9.53
C ASP A 208 14.07 26.57 9.04
N LEU A 209 13.19 26.04 9.91
CA LEU A 209 12.41 24.85 9.63
C LEU A 209 10.92 25.15 9.39
N ASN A 210 10.44 24.67 8.24
CA ASN A 210 9.01 24.60 7.94
C ASN A 210 8.52 23.15 8.02
N GLN A 211 7.26 22.95 8.40
CA GLN A 211 6.56 21.66 8.32
C GLN A 211 5.50 21.69 7.24
N CYS A 212 5.17 20.53 6.67
CA CYS A 212 3.88 20.33 6.02
C CYS A 212 3.12 19.14 6.62
N LYS A 213 1.79 19.11 6.39
CA LYS A 213 0.96 17.97 6.81
C LYS A 213 1.09 16.78 5.88
N LYS A 214 1.27 17.08 4.59
CA LYS A 214 1.33 16.12 3.50
C LYS A 214 2.27 16.63 2.42
N LEU A 215 3.08 15.74 1.89
CA LEU A 215 4.00 15.97 0.78
C LEU A 215 3.69 14.94 -0.32
N ILE A 216 3.62 15.39 -1.57
CA ILE A 216 3.61 14.51 -2.73
C ILE A 216 4.92 14.75 -3.47
N HIS A 217 5.78 13.74 -3.50
CA HIS A 217 7.07 13.77 -4.18
C HIS A 217 7.15 12.55 -5.11
N GLU A 218 7.46 12.76 -6.40
CA GLU A 218 7.48 11.71 -7.43
C GLU A 218 6.20 10.84 -7.54
N ASN A 219 5.04 11.42 -7.23
CA ASN A 219 3.73 10.74 -7.11
C ASN A 219 3.58 9.79 -5.90
N ILE A 220 4.55 9.79 -4.99
CA ILE A 220 4.44 9.16 -3.68
C ILE A 220 3.90 10.19 -2.71
N GLU A 221 2.83 9.82 -2.03
CA GLU A 221 2.25 10.61 -0.97
C GLU A 221 2.91 10.24 0.36
N TYR A 222 3.38 11.24 1.10
CA TYR A 222 3.92 11.18 2.46
C TYR A 222 3.03 11.98 3.40
N SER A 223 2.72 11.43 4.56
CA SER A 223 1.93 12.08 5.60
C SER A 223 2.43 11.71 6.99
N ARG A 224 2.10 12.52 8.00
CA ARG A 224 2.41 12.20 9.40
C ARG A 224 1.76 10.89 9.82
N SER A 225 2.46 10.13 10.64
CA SER A 225 2.11 8.80 11.17
C SER A 225 2.09 7.66 10.15
N ALA A 226 2.38 7.95 8.88
CA ALA A 226 2.55 6.95 7.84
C ALA A 226 3.80 6.11 8.08
N VAL A 227 3.72 4.80 7.84
CA VAL A 227 4.87 3.88 7.90
C VAL A 227 5.36 3.57 6.49
N TYR A 228 6.68 3.53 6.29
CA TYR A 228 7.32 3.13 5.04
C TYR A 228 8.35 2.03 5.30
N VAL A 229 8.54 1.19 4.28
CA VAL A 229 9.67 0.27 4.22
C VAL A 229 10.88 1.06 3.74
N ILE A 230 11.84 1.27 4.64
CA ILE A 230 13.05 2.07 4.36
C ILE A 230 14.20 1.21 3.85
N ASN A 231 14.25 -0.05 4.28
CA ASN A 231 15.27 -1.00 3.87
C ASN A 231 14.78 -2.44 4.05
N ILE A 232 15.54 -3.39 3.56
CA ILE A 232 15.32 -4.82 3.73
C ILE A 232 16.62 -5.44 4.24
N LYS A 233 16.54 -6.31 5.25
CA LYS A 233 17.71 -7.03 5.75
C LYS A 233 18.23 -8.01 4.67
N PRO A 234 19.54 -8.04 4.39
CA PRO A 234 20.09 -8.79 3.26
C PRO A 234 20.00 -10.32 3.42
N PHE A 235 19.95 -10.83 4.65
CA PHE A 235 20.02 -12.28 4.90
C PHE A 235 18.66 -12.98 4.86
N ASN A 236 17.61 -12.32 5.37
CA ASN A 236 16.29 -12.92 5.56
C ASN A 236 15.16 -12.12 4.91
N GLU A 237 15.49 -11.06 4.16
CA GLU A 237 14.53 -10.18 3.49
C GLU A 237 13.48 -9.55 4.42
N GLN A 238 13.80 -9.47 5.71
CA GLN A 238 12.93 -8.83 6.67
C GLN A 238 12.89 -7.32 6.40
N PRO A 239 11.70 -6.71 6.20
CA PRO A 239 11.57 -5.28 6.02
C PRO A 239 11.99 -4.52 7.28
N ILE A 240 12.59 -3.35 7.07
CA ILE A 240 12.89 -2.36 8.09
C ILE A 240 11.92 -1.21 7.88
N PHE A 241 11.18 -0.85 8.94
CA PHE A 241 10.14 0.16 8.87
C PHE A 241 10.57 1.45 9.56
N ALA A 242 10.03 2.57 9.08
CA ALA A 242 10.07 3.83 9.80
C ALA A 242 8.72 4.53 9.75
N GLN A 243 8.32 5.15 10.86
CA GLN A 243 7.11 5.93 10.96
C GLN A 243 7.42 7.43 10.85
N ILE A 244 6.77 8.13 9.94
CA ILE A 244 6.96 9.57 9.77
C ILE A 244 6.37 10.32 10.97
N ILE A 245 7.21 11.05 11.69
CA ILE A 245 6.80 11.94 12.78
C ILE A 245 6.51 13.32 12.22
N SER A 246 7.38 13.82 11.35
CA SER A 246 7.27 15.16 10.80
C SER A 246 7.88 15.23 9.41
N ILE A 247 7.25 16.01 8.53
CA ILE A 247 7.80 16.33 7.21
C ILE A 247 8.31 17.75 7.27
N ILE A 248 9.61 17.92 7.09
CA ILE A 248 10.32 19.17 7.35
C ILE A 248 10.92 19.70 6.04
N LYS A 249 10.77 20.99 5.77
CA LYS A 249 11.50 21.69 4.71
C LYS A 249 12.67 22.42 5.34
N MET A 250 13.85 22.19 4.77
CA MET A 250 15.03 23.01 5.02
C MET A 250 15.51 23.53 3.67
N GLU A 251 15.72 24.85 3.58
CA GLU A 251 16.01 25.54 2.31
C GLU A 251 14.96 25.18 1.22
N GLU A 252 15.39 24.55 0.13
CA GLU A 252 14.55 24.12 -0.98
C GLU A 252 14.20 22.62 -0.97
N LYS A 253 14.66 21.86 0.02
CA LYS A 253 14.49 20.40 0.05
C LYS A 253 13.59 19.93 1.19
N TRP A 254 12.77 18.92 0.89
CA TRP A 254 11.94 18.24 1.88
C TRP A 254 12.62 17.00 2.44
N TRP A 255 12.47 16.81 3.74
CA TRP A 255 13.03 15.71 4.53
C TRP A 255 11.95 15.10 5.42
N LEU A 256 12.10 13.81 5.75
CA LEU A 256 11.20 13.09 6.63
C LEU A 256 11.92 12.80 7.94
N LEU A 257 11.49 13.43 9.03
CA LEU A 257 11.88 13.01 10.37
C LEU A 257 11.02 11.81 10.75
N ALA A 258 11.65 10.67 10.95
CA ALA A 258 10.98 9.40 11.20
C ALA A 258 11.50 8.71 12.46
N ASP A 259 10.64 7.90 13.07
CA ASP A 259 11.00 6.94 14.10
C ASP A 259 11.30 5.59 13.47
N MET A 260 12.46 5.01 13.79
CA MET A 260 12.83 3.68 13.37
C MET A 260 12.04 2.66 14.20
N LEU A 261 11.36 1.75 13.50
CA LEU A 261 10.54 0.73 14.14
C LEU A 261 11.29 -0.60 14.14
N ASP A 262 11.48 -1.16 15.33
CA ASP A 262 12.04 -2.50 15.47
C ASP A 262 10.95 -3.52 15.09
N THR A 263 11.34 -4.47 14.23
CA THR A 263 10.43 -5.52 13.76
C THR A 263 10.65 -6.76 14.61
N ILE A 264 9.65 -7.10 15.43
CA ILE A 264 9.72 -8.17 16.43
C ILE A 264 9.58 -9.53 15.76
N SER A 265 8.49 -9.73 15.03
CA SER A 265 8.14 -11.02 14.42
C SER A 265 7.24 -10.82 13.20
N TYR A 266 7.06 -11.88 12.40
CA TYR A 266 6.01 -11.96 11.40
C TYR A 266 4.92 -12.89 11.92
N ASP A 267 3.68 -12.39 12.00
CA ASP A 267 2.53 -13.17 12.40
C ASP A 267 1.89 -13.82 11.15
N GLU A 268 2.02 -15.13 11.03
CA GLU A 268 1.51 -15.93 9.90
C GLU A 268 -0.02 -16.06 9.89
N GLU A 269 -0.70 -15.80 11.00
CA GLU A 269 -2.16 -15.80 11.05
C GLU A 269 -2.70 -14.45 10.60
N LEU A 270 -2.01 -13.36 10.98
CA LEU A 270 -2.38 -12.00 10.62
C LEU A 270 -1.85 -11.56 9.24
N PHE A 271 -0.83 -12.23 8.71
CA PHE A 271 -0.04 -11.78 7.56
C PHE A 271 0.44 -10.33 7.74
N ALA A 272 1.01 -10.06 8.90
CA ALA A 272 1.43 -8.74 9.32
C ALA A 272 2.72 -8.80 10.12
N TRP A 273 3.51 -7.74 10.02
CA TRP A 273 4.74 -7.58 10.78
C TRP A 273 4.43 -6.89 12.10
N GLU A 274 4.82 -7.53 13.20
CA GLU A 274 4.77 -6.92 14.52
C GLU A 274 5.91 -5.92 14.65
N ILE A 275 5.57 -4.69 15.05
CA ILE A 275 6.49 -3.56 15.14
C ILE A 275 6.39 -2.89 16.51
N ILE A 276 7.52 -2.32 16.95
CA ILE A 276 7.57 -1.51 18.15
C ILE A 276 8.41 -0.25 17.92
N SER A 277 7.94 0.86 18.47
CA SER A 277 8.70 2.11 18.53
C SER A 277 9.74 2.00 19.65
N VAL A 278 10.98 2.38 19.34
CA VAL A 278 12.10 2.44 20.29
C VAL A 278 12.64 3.86 20.46
N ASP A 279 11.86 4.86 20.03
CA ASP A 279 12.21 6.28 20.04
C ASP A 279 13.59 6.58 19.39
N ARG A 280 13.93 5.84 18.34
CA ARG A 280 15.19 5.98 17.60
C ARG A 280 14.93 6.74 16.32
N TYR A 281 15.18 8.04 16.36
CA TYR A 281 14.86 8.92 15.24
C TYR A 281 15.94 8.96 14.16
N CYS A 282 15.51 9.16 12.92
CA CYS A 282 16.37 9.35 11.76
C CYS A 282 15.78 10.40 10.81
N ILE A 283 16.61 10.89 9.90
CA ILE A 283 16.18 11.75 8.79
C ILE A 283 16.29 10.94 7.51
N LEU A 284 15.19 10.89 6.77
CA LEU A 284 15.08 10.18 5.50
C LEU A 284 14.88 11.18 4.38
N ASP A 285 15.56 10.92 3.28
CA ASP A 285 15.33 11.60 2.01
C ASP A 285 14.17 10.88 1.28
N PRO A 286 13.07 11.56 0.92
CA PRO A 286 12.01 10.98 0.10
C PRO A 286 12.51 10.26 -1.15
N CYS A 287 13.62 10.71 -1.75
CA CYS A 287 14.23 10.11 -2.94
C CYS A 287 14.82 8.70 -2.69
N GLN A 288 15.09 8.34 -1.43
CA GLN A 288 15.73 7.07 -1.06
C GLN A 288 14.71 5.95 -0.80
N LEU A 289 13.42 6.26 -0.69
CA LEU A 289 12.36 5.29 -0.37
C LEU A 289 11.93 4.52 -1.62
N LYS A 290 12.70 3.48 -1.98
CA LYS A 290 12.56 2.74 -3.24
C LYS A 290 11.84 1.39 -3.14
N TYR A 291 11.68 0.83 -1.94
CA TYR A 291 11.20 -0.54 -1.77
C TYR A 291 9.68 -0.68 -1.89
N TYR A 292 8.93 0.14 -1.15
CA TYR A 292 7.47 0.12 -1.17
C TYR A 292 6.91 1.54 -1.20
N TYR A 293 6.35 1.92 -2.35
CA TYR A 293 5.98 3.29 -2.68
C TYR A 293 4.67 3.76 -2.02
N LYS A 294 3.94 2.89 -1.32
CA LYS A 294 2.67 3.24 -0.67
C LYS A 294 2.87 3.34 0.83
N GLY A 295 2.42 4.44 1.42
CA GLY A 295 2.34 4.57 2.87
C GLY A 295 1.48 3.49 3.50
N LEU A 296 1.95 2.98 4.63
CA LEU A 296 1.32 1.92 5.41
C LEU A 296 0.71 2.49 6.69
N ASP A 297 -0.36 1.84 7.13
CA ASP A 297 -1.07 2.15 8.36
C ASP A 297 -0.71 1.13 9.45
N ILE A 298 -0.65 1.59 10.70
CA ILE A 298 -0.46 0.74 11.88
C ILE A 298 -1.83 0.31 12.40
N TYR A 299 -1.96 -0.98 12.68
CA TYR A 299 -3.15 -1.57 13.29
C TYR A 299 -2.81 -2.20 14.64
N HIS A 300 -3.68 -2.01 15.62
CA HIS A 300 -3.51 -2.60 16.94
C HIS A 300 -4.39 -3.84 17.08
N VAL A 301 -3.77 -4.94 17.47
CA VAL A 301 -4.45 -6.19 17.83
C VAL A 301 -3.94 -6.58 19.22
N ASN A 302 -4.84 -6.71 20.18
CA ASN A 302 -4.51 -6.83 21.60
C ASN A 302 -3.60 -5.67 22.06
N ASN A 303 -2.40 -5.99 22.56
CA ASN A 303 -1.39 -5.02 23.02
C ASN A 303 -0.23 -4.82 22.02
N SER A 304 -0.33 -5.42 20.83
CA SER A 304 0.72 -5.38 19.81
C SER A 304 0.33 -4.50 18.62
N SER A 305 1.34 -3.94 17.96
CA SER A 305 1.17 -3.07 16.80
C SER A 305 1.66 -3.76 15.54
N PHE A 306 0.85 -3.72 14.49
CA PHE A 306 1.08 -4.48 13.26
C PHE A 306 1.02 -3.60 12.02
N VAL A 307 1.83 -3.97 11.03
CA VAL A 307 1.81 -3.39 9.69
C VAL A 307 1.61 -4.49 8.65
N SER A 308 0.62 -4.33 7.76
CA SER A 308 0.32 -5.31 6.71
C SER A 308 0.28 -4.68 5.31
N PHE A 309 0.86 -5.40 4.35
CA PHE A 309 0.89 -5.09 2.91
C PHE A 309 0.86 -6.39 2.09
N ILE A 310 0.36 -6.31 0.85
CA ILE A 310 0.22 -7.45 -0.06
C ILE A 310 1.29 -7.34 -1.14
N THR A 311 2.50 -7.79 -0.84
CA THR A 311 3.60 -7.94 -1.79
C THR A 311 4.77 -8.60 -1.08
N ARG A 312 5.46 -9.53 -1.74
CA ARG A 312 6.75 -10.03 -1.26
C ARG A 312 7.84 -9.05 -1.65
N LEU A 313 8.66 -8.63 -0.69
CA LEU A 313 9.76 -7.70 -0.94
C LEU A 313 11.04 -8.48 -1.26
N THR A 314 11.95 -7.84 -2.01
CA THR A 314 13.22 -8.42 -2.42
C THR A 314 14.27 -7.32 -2.59
N SER A 315 15.52 -7.62 -2.24
CA SER A 315 16.68 -6.73 -2.45
C SER A 315 17.38 -6.89 -3.81
N TYR A 316 16.92 -7.82 -4.66
CA TYR A 316 17.47 -8.08 -6.00
C TYR A 316 16.81 -7.21 -7.06
#